data_AF-A0A7W7MK93-F1
#
_entry.id   AF-A0A7W7MK93-F1
#
_cell.length_a   1.000
_cell.length_b   1.000
_cell.length_c   1.000
_cell.angle_alpha   90.00
_cell.angle_beta   90.00
_cell.angle_gamma   90.00
#
_symmetry.space_group_name_H-M   'P 1'
#
loop_
_entity.id
_entity.type
_entity.pdbx_description
1 polymer ?
#
loop_
_entity_poly.entity_id
_entity_poly.type
_entity_poly.pdbx_seq_one_letter_code
_entity_poly.pdbx_strand_id
1 'polypeptide(L)'
;MTTDYPGQIARRVHPETWHEQLTDLNHLLMVYKFGLAEINTKVTILAEELAHRGSGNPIEHVLPRLKSPASITAKARRLGCSLTFEDLRDQIRDIAGIRIVCSFVSDVYTVAKMLTRQPDVHLVVEKDYIANPKPNGYRSLHLIVEVPVFMSDRVVAVPVEVQLRTVAMDFWASLEHKIYYKHDPDVVPPRLRDELTAAAEDAARLDLRMERLHREIHGPRR
;
A
#
# COMPACT_ATOMS: atom_id res chain seq x y z
N MET A 1 -8.66 -59.94 8.02
CA MET A 1 -8.57 -58.87 9.03
C MET A 1 -7.44 -57.94 8.61
N THR A 2 -7.61 -57.09 7.59
CA THR A 2 -8.17 -55.72 7.59
C THR A 2 -7.55 -54.79 8.63
N THR A 3 -6.67 -53.92 8.13
CA THR A 3 -6.50 -52.47 8.43
C THR A 3 -5.38 -52.01 7.49
N ASP A 4 -5.63 -51.60 6.24
CA ASP A 4 -6.18 -50.32 5.77
C ASP A 4 -5.61 -49.10 6.50
N TYR A 5 -4.65 -48.43 5.85
CA TYR A 5 -4.24 -47.05 6.14
C TYR A 5 -4.22 -46.26 4.82
N PRO A 6 -4.93 -45.12 4.71
CA PRO A 6 -5.16 -44.44 3.44
C PRO A 6 -3.98 -43.55 3.03
N GLY A 7 -3.81 -43.45 1.71
CA GLY A 7 -2.70 -42.74 1.07
C GLY A 7 -2.66 -41.23 1.30
N GLN A 8 -1.44 -40.73 1.47
CA GLN A 8 -1.11 -39.34 1.15
C GLN A 8 -0.60 -39.29 -0.28
N ILE A 9 -1.51 -38.94 -1.20
CA ILE A 9 -1.17 -38.49 -2.54
C ILE A 9 -0.44 -37.15 -2.37
N ALA A 10 0.89 -37.18 -2.30
CA ALA A 10 1.69 -36.02 -2.63
C ALA A 10 1.35 -35.65 -4.07
N ARG A 11 0.50 -34.63 -4.27
CA ARG A 11 0.22 -34.06 -5.58
C ARG A 11 1.55 -33.61 -6.18
N ARG A 12 2.13 -34.45 -7.04
CA ARG A 12 3.23 -34.08 -7.92
C ARG A 12 2.68 -33.03 -8.87
N VAL A 13 2.93 -31.77 -8.56
CA VAL A 13 2.68 -30.69 -9.52
C VAL A 13 3.62 -30.96 -10.70
N HIS A 14 3.04 -31.15 -11.88
CA HIS A 14 3.78 -31.51 -13.09
C HIS A 14 4.79 -30.40 -13.44
N PRO A 15 5.99 -30.74 -13.95
CA PRO A 15 7.02 -29.76 -14.30
C PRO A 15 6.53 -28.68 -15.27
N GLU A 16 5.65 -29.01 -16.20
CA GLU A 16 5.12 -28.07 -17.21
C GLU A 16 4.22 -26.99 -16.58
N THR A 17 3.33 -27.39 -15.65
CA THR A 17 2.51 -26.47 -14.87
C THR A 17 3.31 -25.46 -14.05
N TRP A 18 4.52 -25.79 -13.60
CA TRP A 18 5.37 -24.83 -12.88
C TRP A 18 5.97 -23.75 -13.79
N HIS A 19 6.38 -24.12 -15.00
CA HIS A 19 6.97 -23.18 -15.94
C HIS A 19 5.94 -22.17 -16.46
N GLU A 20 4.73 -22.64 -16.73
CA GLU A 20 3.58 -21.80 -17.10
C GLU A 20 3.24 -20.81 -15.97
N GLN A 21 3.07 -21.30 -14.74
CA GLN A 21 2.79 -20.46 -13.57
C GLN A 21 3.88 -19.41 -13.29
N LEU A 22 5.16 -19.76 -13.47
CA LEU A 22 6.27 -18.81 -13.31
C LEU A 22 6.27 -17.75 -14.42
N THR A 23 5.94 -18.15 -15.65
CA THR A 23 5.83 -17.24 -16.79
C THR A 23 4.69 -16.24 -16.58
N ASP A 24 3.53 -16.73 -16.16
CA ASP A 24 2.36 -15.89 -15.86
C ASP A 24 2.62 -14.92 -14.71
N LEU A 25 3.29 -15.38 -13.65
CA LEU A 25 3.64 -14.54 -12.51
C LEU A 25 4.65 -13.44 -12.89
N ASN A 26 5.64 -13.75 -13.74
CA ASN A 26 6.59 -12.76 -14.23
C ASN A 26 5.91 -11.71 -15.12
N HIS A 27 5.01 -12.14 -16.00
CA HIS A 27 4.22 -11.24 -16.83
C HIS A 27 3.31 -10.34 -15.98
N LEU A 28 2.63 -10.90 -14.97
CA LEU A 28 1.86 -10.14 -13.98
C LEU A 28 2.72 -9.08 -13.31
N LEU A 29 3.87 -9.46 -12.75
CA LEU A 29 4.78 -8.54 -12.07
C LEU A 29 5.28 -7.42 -12.99
N MET A 30 5.53 -7.72 -14.27
CA MET A 30 5.91 -6.72 -15.26
C MET A 30 4.79 -5.69 -15.49
N VAL A 31 3.55 -6.15 -15.70
CA VAL A 31 2.38 -5.28 -15.88
C VAL A 31 2.16 -4.39 -14.64
N TYR A 32 2.26 -4.97 -13.44
CA TYR A 32 2.12 -4.21 -12.19
C TYR A 32 3.28 -3.24 -11.94
N LYS A 33 4.51 -3.58 -12.36
CA LYS A 33 5.65 -2.67 -12.34
C LYS A 33 5.38 -1.44 -13.22
N PHE A 34 4.75 -1.61 -14.38
CA PHE A 34 4.40 -0.49 -15.25
C PHE A 34 3.27 0.36 -14.66
N GLY A 35 2.22 -0.24 -14.11
CA GLY A 35 1.16 0.52 -13.42
C GLY A 35 1.71 1.32 -12.22
N LEU A 36 2.66 0.74 -11.47
CA LEU A 36 3.37 1.45 -10.41
C LEU A 36 4.19 2.63 -10.94
N ALA A 37 4.85 2.47 -12.09
CA ALA A 37 5.62 3.55 -12.72
C ALA A 37 4.72 4.70 -13.18
N GLU A 38 3.56 4.41 -13.77
CA GLU A 38 2.56 5.42 -14.17
C GLU A 38 2.11 6.27 -12.98
N ILE A 39 1.68 5.62 -11.89
CA ILE A 39 1.28 6.33 -10.67
C ILE A 39 2.45 7.09 -10.05
N ASN A 40 3.65 6.50 -10.01
CA ASN A 40 4.83 7.16 -9.46
C ASN A 40 5.16 8.46 -10.23
N THR A 41 5.14 8.42 -11.57
CA THR A 41 5.34 9.60 -12.40
C THR A 41 4.29 10.68 -12.12
N LYS A 42 3.00 10.31 -12.06
CA LYS A 42 1.91 11.24 -11.75
C LYS A 42 2.12 11.93 -10.39
N VAL A 43 2.50 11.17 -9.36
CA VAL A 43 2.76 11.71 -8.02
C VAL A 43 4.00 12.60 -7.99
N THR A 44 5.08 12.23 -8.69
CA THR A 44 6.29 13.07 -8.80
C THR A 44 5.97 14.40 -9.47
N ILE A 45 5.19 14.40 -10.56
CA ILE A 45 4.74 15.64 -11.22
C ILE A 45 3.94 16.51 -10.26
N LEU A 46 3.01 15.93 -9.50
CA LEU A 46 2.25 16.67 -8.48
C LEU A 46 3.17 17.28 -7.40
N ALA A 47 4.20 16.55 -6.96
CA ALA A 47 5.16 17.05 -5.98
C ALA A 47 5.94 18.26 -6.55
N GLU A 48 6.43 18.17 -7.78
CA GLU A 48 7.17 19.25 -8.45
C GLU A 48 6.28 20.49 -8.71
N GLU A 49 5.03 20.28 -9.11
CA GLU A 49 4.05 21.34 -9.31
C GLU A 49 3.75 22.08 -8.00
N LEU A 50 3.53 21.35 -6.92
CA LEU A 50 3.22 21.92 -5.62
C LEU A 50 4.44 22.66 -5.03
N ALA A 51 5.65 22.15 -5.24
CA ALA A 51 6.88 22.83 -4.84
C ALA A 51 7.04 24.20 -5.54
N HIS A 52 6.63 24.32 -6.80
CA HIS A 52 6.71 25.58 -7.57
C HIS A 52 5.71 26.65 -7.12
N ARG A 53 4.62 26.29 -6.43
CA ARG A 53 3.56 27.23 -6.03
C ARG A 53 3.92 28.12 -4.84
N GLY A 54 5.14 28.00 -4.29
CA GLY A 54 5.72 28.94 -3.31
C GLY A 54 5.28 28.73 -1.85
N SER A 55 4.40 27.77 -1.57
CA SER A 55 3.90 27.43 -0.23
C SER A 55 4.63 26.25 0.45
N GLY A 56 5.77 25.82 -0.11
CA GLY A 56 6.49 24.60 0.27
C GLY A 56 5.91 23.35 -0.40
N ASN A 57 6.76 22.31 -0.57
CA ASN A 57 6.33 21.04 -1.13
C ASN A 57 5.58 20.22 -0.05
N PRO A 58 4.29 19.89 -0.24
CA PRO A 58 3.54 19.08 0.70
C PRO A 58 3.94 17.61 0.71
N ILE A 59 4.66 17.12 -0.30
CA ILE A 59 5.13 15.73 -0.41
C ILE A 59 6.61 15.69 -0.01
N GLU A 60 6.92 15.00 1.07
CA GLU A 60 8.29 14.85 1.60
C GLU A 60 9.06 13.76 0.85
N HIS A 61 8.41 12.62 0.61
CA HIS A 61 9.00 11.52 -0.16
C HIS A 61 7.94 10.54 -0.68
N VAL A 62 8.31 9.84 -1.75
CA VAL A 62 7.50 8.85 -2.44
C VAL A 62 8.26 7.53 -2.48
N LEU A 63 7.64 6.46 -1.99
CA LEU A 63 8.25 5.14 -1.88
C LEU A 63 7.42 4.11 -2.65
N PRO A 64 7.75 3.84 -3.93
CA PRO A 64 7.14 2.76 -4.68
C PRO A 64 7.60 1.41 -4.15
N ARG A 65 6.69 0.43 -4.13
CA ARG A 65 6.93 -0.94 -3.71
C ARG A 65 6.18 -1.91 -4.61
N LEU A 66 6.93 -2.86 -5.16
CA LEU A 66 6.36 -4.04 -5.80
C LEU A 66 6.47 -5.24 -4.85
N LYS A 67 5.41 -6.00 -4.68
CA LYS A 67 5.39 -7.20 -3.84
C LYS A 67 6.28 -8.29 -4.46
N SER A 68 7.08 -8.97 -3.64
CA SER A 68 7.94 -10.04 -4.15
C SER A 68 7.12 -11.27 -4.56
N PRO A 69 7.58 -12.08 -5.53
CA PRO A 69 6.93 -13.34 -5.92
C PRO A 69 6.58 -14.21 -4.71
N ALA A 70 7.52 -14.37 -3.77
CA ALA A 70 7.32 -15.15 -2.55
C ALA A 70 6.16 -14.61 -1.69
N SER A 71 6.05 -13.28 -1.57
CA SER A 71 4.97 -12.63 -0.80
C SER A 71 3.61 -12.73 -1.52
N ILE A 72 3.59 -12.71 -2.85
CA ILE A 72 2.39 -12.93 -3.66
C ILE A 72 1.92 -14.36 -3.47
N THR A 73 2.80 -15.35 -3.66
CA THR A 73 2.49 -16.77 -3.49
C THR A 73 2.01 -17.09 -2.07
N ALA A 74 2.64 -16.52 -1.05
CA ALA A 74 2.19 -16.69 0.34
C ALA A 74 0.78 -16.11 0.57
N LYS A 75 0.49 -14.95 0.00
CA LYS A 75 -0.85 -14.33 0.10
C LYS A 75 -1.90 -15.11 -0.68
N ALA A 76 -1.56 -15.57 -1.89
CA ALA A 76 -2.42 -16.41 -2.71
C ALA A 76 -2.82 -17.70 -1.98
N ARG A 77 -1.86 -18.39 -1.37
CA ARG A 77 -2.12 -19.59 -0.54
C ARG A 77 -3.04 -19.30 0.64
N ARG A 78 -2.88 -18.16 1.32
CA ARG A 78 -3.74 -17.75 2.44
C ARG A 78 -5.19 -17.46 2.00
N LEU A 79 -5.36 -16.97 0.77
CA LEU A 79 -6.67 -16.67 0.19
C LEU A 79 -7.30 -17.88 -0.53
N GLY A 80 -6.52 -18.95 -0.75
CA GLY A 80 -6.96 -20.11 -1.52
C GLY A 80 -7.09 -19.84 -3.03
N CYS A 81 -6.41 -18.82 -3.55
CA CYS A 81 -6.47 -18.46 -4.97
C CYS A 81 -5.40 -19.20 -5.78
N SER A 82 -5.66 -19.44 -7.07
CA SER A 82 -4.64 -19.99 -7.97
C SER A 82 -3.58 -18.95 -8.30
N LEU A 83 -2.43 -19.39 -8.81
CA LEU A 83 -1.34 -18.51 -9.24
C LEU A 83 -1.48 -18.08 -10.71
N THR A 84 -2.71 -18.05 -11.23
CA THR A 84 -3.02 -17.55 -12.57
C THR A 84 -3.06 -16.02 -12.57
N PHE A 85 -2.84 -15.41 -13.73
CA PHE A 85 -2.85 -13.95 -13.88
C PHE A 85 -4.21 -13.36 -13.45
N GLU A 86 -5.31 -13.98 -13.87
CA GLU A 86 -6.69 -13.54 -13.61
C GLU A 86 -7.02 -13.60 -12.11
N ASP A 87 -6.81 -14.74 -11.45
CA ASP A 87 -7.12 -14.89 -10.03
C ASP A 87 -6.31 -13.95 -9.14
N LEU A 88 -5.01 -13.81 -9.44
CA LEU A 88 -4.13 -12.92 -8.68
C LEU A 88 -4.54 -11.45 -8.85
N ARG A 89 -4.91 -11.05 -10.07
CA ARG A 89 -5.40 -9.70 -10.36
C ARG A 89 -6.70 -9.38 -9.62
N ASP A 90 -7.63 -10.32 -9.59
CA ASP A 90 -8.95 -10.08 -8.99
C ASP A 90 -8.88 -10.06 -7.46
N GLN A 91 -8.07 -10.93 -6.86
CA GLN A 91 -8.03 -11.14 -5.42
C GLN A 91 -6.93 -10.37 -4.67
N ILE A 92 -5.83 -9.97 -5.34
CA ILE A 92 -4.67 -9.33 -4.70
C ILE A 92 -4.45 -7.93 -5.27
N ARG A 93 -5.12 -6.94 -4.66
CA ARG A 93 -5.04 -5.53 -5.07
C ARG A 93 -3.77 -4.79 -4.64
N ASP A 94 -2.93 -5.38 -3.79
CA ASP A 94 -1.72 -4.77 -3.20
C ASP A 94 -0.40 -5.33 -3.79
N ILE A 95 -0.43 -5.80 -5.04
CA ILE A 95 0.79 -6.26 -5.75
C ILE A 95 1.71 -5.07 -6.04
N ALA A 96 1.13 -3.99 -6.60
CA ALA A 96 1.79 -2.69 -6.72
C ALA A 96 1.27 -1.77 -5.62
N GLY A 97 2.17 -1.12 -4.91
CA GLY A 97 1.82 -0.12 -3.92
C GLY A 97 2.79 1.05 -3.94
N ILE A 98 2.29 2.24 -3.65
CA ILE A 98 3.08 3.44 -3.51
C ILE A 98 2.74 4.11 -2.18
N ARG A 99 3.76 4.50 -1.44
CA ARG A 99 3.58 5.29 -0.23
C ARG A 99 3.96 6.74 -0.50
N ILE A 100 3.06 7.64 -0.16
CA ILE A 100 3.25 9.08 -0.27
C ILE A 100 3.26 9.65 1.13
N VAL A 101 4.40 10.19 1.55
CA VAL A 101 4.54 10.82 2.86
C VAL A 101 4.49 12.33 2.69
N CYS A 102 3.54 12.94 3.38
CA CYS A 102 3.25 14.37 3.33
C CYS A 102 3.64 15.06 4.62
N SER A 103 3.78 16.39 4.59
CA SER A 103 4.12 17.18 5.79
C SER A 103 2.97 17.19 6.79
N PHE A 104 1.73 17.40 6.33
CA PHE A 104 0.56 17.54 7.19
C PHE A 104 -0.63 16.66 6.79
N VAL A 105 -1.62 16.55 7.68
CA VAL A 105 -2.84 15.79 7.41
C VAL A 105 -3.65 16.43 6.28
N SER A 106 -3.73 17.77 6.24
CA SER A 106 -4.37 18.49 5.13
C SER A 106 -3.75 18.17 3.77
N ASP A 107 -2.45 17.92 3.74
CA ASP A 107 -1.71 17.63 2.51
C ASP A 107 -2.02 16.24 1.98
N VAL A 108 -2.17 15.26 2.88
CA VAL A 108 -2.61 13.91 2.54
C VAL A 108 -3.91 13.98 1.72
N TYR A 109 -4.91 14.72 2.21
CA TYR A 109 -6.18 14.85 1.51
C TYR A 109 -6.07 15.66 0.21
N THR A 110 -5.21 16.68 0.19
CA THR A 110 -4.96 17.49 -1.01
C THR A 110 -4.35 16.65 -2.13
N VAL A 111 -3.28 15.91 -1.83
CA VAL A 111 -2.60 15.04 -2.79
C VAL A 111 -3.50 13.91 -3.26
N ALA A 112 -4.24 13.27 -2.34
CA ALA A 112 -5.23 12.25 -2.68
C ALA A 112 -6.27 12.76 -3.69
N LYS A 113 -6.82 13.97 -3.44
CA LYS A 113 -7.79 14.62 -4.32
C LYS A 113 -7.19 15.01 -5.67
N MET A 114 -5.95 15.51 -5.69
CA MET A 114 -5.29 15.87 -6.96
C MET A 114 -5.02 14.64 -7.82
N LEU A 115 -4.56 13.54 -7.23
CA LEU A 115 -4.30 12.29 -7.93
C LEU A 115 -5.59 11.67 -8.49
N THR A 116 -6.64 11.56 -7.66
CA THR A 116 -7.92 10.93 -8.05
C THR A 116 -8.78 11.78 -8.98
N ARG A 117 -8.43 13.06 -9.19
CA ARG A 117 -9.06 13.93 -10.19
C ARG A 117 -8.49 13.78 -11.59
N GLN A 118 -7.35 13.11 -11.75
CA GLN A 118 -6.78 12.89 -13.08
C GLN A 118 -7.74 12.01 -13.90
N PRO A 119 -8.04 12.35 -15.17
CA PRO A 119 -9.07 11.66 -15.95
C PRO A 119 -8.84 10.15 -16.15
N ASP A 120 -7.59 9.71 -16.09
CA ASP A 120 -7.15 8.34 -16.31
C ASP A 120 -6.81 7.58 -15.01
N VAL A 121 -7.13 8.16 -13.84
CA VAL A 121 -6.98 7.50 -12.54
C VAL A 121 -8.37 7.21 -11.97
N HIS A 122 -8.73 5.93 -11.91
CA HIS A 122 -10.02 5.50 -11.38
C HIS A 122 -9.91 5.07 -9.91
N LEU A 123 -10.59 5.75 -9.00
CA LEU A 123 -10.65 5.34 -7.60
C LEU A 123 -11.63 4.16 -7.42
N VAL A 124 -11.12 3.03 -6.95
CA VAL A 124 -11.88 1.79 -6.75
C VAL A 124 -12.30 1.59 -5.29
N VAL A 125 -11.38 1.86 -4.35
CA VAL A 125 -11.64 1.71 -2.91
C VAL A 125 -10.96 2.84 -2.16
N GLU A 126 -11.65 3.38 -1.17
CA GLU A 126 -11.10 4.33 -0.20
C GLU A 126 -11.30 3.79 1.22
N LYS A 127 -10.23 3.81 2.03
CA LYS A 127 -10.26 3.50 3.46
C LYS A 127 -9.51 4.58 4.21
N ASP A 128 -10.26 5.44 4.88
CA ASP A 128 -9.70 6.54 5.66
C ASP A 128 -9.45 6.12 7.13
N TYR A 129 -8.24 5.62 7.40
CA TYR A 129 -7.79 5.35 8.78
C TYR A 129 -7.22 6.58 9.48
N ILE A 130 -7.19 7.75 8.85
CA ILE A 130 -6.87 9.00 9.54
C ILE A 130 -8.10 9.46 10.31
N ALA A 131 -9.26 9.48 9.63
CA ALA A 131 -10.55 9.80 10.24
C ALA A 131 -11.04 8.69 11.17
N ASN A 132 -10.82 7.42 10.81
CA ASN A 132 -11.23 6.26 11.60
C ASN A 132 -10.04 5.33 11.89
N PRO A 133 -9.17 5.68 12.86
CA PRO A 133 -7.98 4.89 13.19
C PRO A 133 -8.33 3.45 13.55
N LYS A 134 -7.42 2.52 13.25
CA LYS A 134 -7.56 1.14 13.73
C LYS A 134 -7.41 1.08 15.26
N PRO A 135 -7.89 0.00 15.92
CA PRO A 135 -7.77 -0.15 17.37
C PRO A 135 -6.34 -0.06 17.92
N ASN A 136 -5.32 -0.41 17.12
CA ASN A 136 -3.92 -0.30 17.51
C ASN A 136 -3.33 1.13 17.33
N GLY A 137 -4.14 2.12 16.97
CA GLY A 137 -3.69 3.49 16.70
C GLY A 137 -3.17 3.73 15.28
N TYR A 138 -3.19 2.74 14.40
CA TYR A 138 -2.73 2.90 13.02
C TYR A 138 -3.56 3.92 12.24
N ARG A 139 -2.87 4.87 11.59
CA ARG A 139 -3.44 5.92 10.75
C ARG A 139 -2.75 6.00 9.38
N SER A 140 -3.55 6.11 8.33
CA SER A 140 -3.13 6.32 6.93
C SER A 140 -4.39 6.43 6.07
N LEU A 141 -4.35 7.18 4.97
CA LEU A 141 -5.39 7.12 3.94
C LEU A 141 -4.99 6.07 2.90
N HIS A 142 -5.80 5.03 2.72
CA HIS A 142 -5.55 3.98 1.73
C HIS A 142 -6.51 4.12 0.56
N LEU A 143 -5.96 4.25 -0.64
CA LEU A 143 -6.71 4.23 -1.88
C LEU A 143 -6.28 3.01 -2.70
N ILE A 144 -7.24 2.31 -3.31
CA ILE A 144 -6.95 1.44 -4.45
C ILE A 144 -7.39 2.20 -5.69
N VAL A 145 -6.43 2.54 -6.55
CA VAL A 145 -6.70 3.20 -7.82
C VAL A 145 -6.37 2.27 -8.98
N GLU A 146 -7.06 2.41 -10.11
CA GLU A 146 -6.74 1.74 -11.36
C GLU A 146 -6.21 2.77 -12.37
N VAL A 147 -5.11 2.40 -13.03
CA VAL A 147 -4.47 3.20 -14.08
C VAL A 147 -4.30 2.36 -15.35
N PRO A 148 -4.54 2.93 -16.56
CA PRO A 148 -4.31 2.20 -17.80
C PRO A 148 -2.81 2.05 -18.07
N VAL A 149 -2.38 0.81 -18.30
CA VAL A 149 -1.04 0.47 -18.80
C VAL A 149 -1.17 0.06 -20.26
N PHE A 150 -0.50 0.81 -21.14
CA PHE A 150 -0.48 0.56 -22.58
C PHE A 150 0.61 -0.47 -22.91
N MET A 151 0.20 -1.71 -23.18
CA MET A 151 1.06 -2.77 -23.68
C MET A 151 1.11 -2.73 -25.22
N SER A 152 1.99 -3.52 -25.84
CA SER A 152 2.15 -3.56 -27.31
C SER A 152 0.89 -4.00 -28.07
N ASP A 153 0.02 -4.77 -27.43
CA ASP A 153 -1.13 -5.45 -28.05
C ASP A 153 -2.48 -5.10 -27.39
N ARG A 154 -2.46 -4.50 -26.19
CA ARG A 154 -3.67 -4.23 -25.39
C ARG A 154 -3.43 -3.16 -24.33
N VAL A 155 -4.51 -2.67 -23.74
CA VAL A 155 -4.47 -1.82 -22.55
C VAL A 155 -4.94 -2.62 -21.34
N VAL A 156 -4.20 -2.55 -20.24
CA VAL A 156 -4.54 -3.24 -18.99
C VAL A 156 -4.78 -2.22 -17.90
N ALA A 157 -5.98 -2.21 -17.30
CA ALA A 157 -6.23 -1.45 -16.08
C ALA A 157 -5.56 -2.14 -14.89
N VAL A 158 -4.56 -1.49 -14.30
CA VAL A 158 -3.73 -2.05 -13.23
C VAL A 158 -4.11 -1.41 -11.89
N PRO A 159 -4.51 -2.20 -10.88
CA PRO A 159 -4.75 -1.68 -9.54
C PRO A 159 -3.43 -1.39 -8.83
N VAL A 160 -3.34 -0.22 -8.20
CA VAL A 160 -2.22 0.24 -7.38
C VAL A 160 -2.76 0.70 -6.04
N GLU A 161 -2.19 0.17 -4.95
CA GLU A 161 -2.48 0.64 -3.60
C GLU A 161 -1.68 1.92 -3.30
N VAL A 162 -2.37 3.03 -3.09
CA VAL A 162 -1.78 4.30 -2.67
C VAL A 162 -1.99 4.47 -1.18
N GLN A 163 -0.91 4.49 -0.41
CA GLN A 163 -0.93 4.78 1.02
C GLN A 163 -0.42 6.19 1.26
N LEU A 164 -1.29 7.09 1.69
CA LEU A 164 -0.91 8.45 2.05
C LEU A 164 -0.82 8.60 3.58
N ARG A 165 0.24 9.28 4.04
CA ARG A 165 0.59 9.42 5.47
C ARG A 165 1.25 10.76 5.74
N THR A 166 1.24 11.19 6.98
CA THR A 166 2.20 12.19 7.48
C THR A 166 3.54 11.54 7.82
N VAL A 167 4.57 12.35 8.06
CA VAL A 167 5.86 11.88 8.58
C VAL A 167 5.70 11.11 9.89
N ALA A 168 4.87 11.60 10.84
CA ALA A 168 4.68 10.95 12.12
C ALA A 168 3.94 9.61 11.99
N MET A 169 2.92 9.55 11.12
CA MET A 169 2.21 8.29 10.81
C MET A 169 3.14 7.25 10.18
N ASP A 170 4.00 7.65 9.25
CA ASP A 170 4.93 6.71 8.62
C ASP A 170 6.01 6.21 9.57
N PHE A 171 6.54 7.10 10.42
CA PHE A 171 7.47 6.74 11.48
C PHE A 171 6.86 5.69 12.43
N TRP A 172 5.68 5.98 12.97
CA TRP A 172 5.01 5.07 13.91
C TRP A 172 4.70 3.72 13.26
N ALA A 173 4.09 3.72 12.06
CA ALA A 173 3.72 2.49 11.36
C ALA A 173 4.94 1.64 10.95
N SER A 174 6.07 2.28 10.64
CA SER A 174 7.32 1.58 10.31
C SER A 174 7.94 0.91 11.54
N LEU A 175 7.84 1.53 12.72
CA LEU A 175 8.30 0.93 13.97
C LEU A 175 7.38 -0.18 14.46
N GLU A 176 6.07 0.06 14.45
CA GLU A 176 5.06 -0.94 14.79
C GLU A 176 5.25 -2.20 13.94
N HIS A 177 5.35 -2.05 12.62
CA HIS A 177 5.59 -3.18 11.73
C HIS A 177 6.91 -3.89 12.03
N LYS A 178 7.99 -3.17 12.37
CA LYS A 178 9.28 -3.82 12.73
C LYS A 178 9.20 -4.63 14.02
N ILE A 179 8.43 -4.16 15.00
CA ILE A 179 8.21 -4.85 16.27
C ILE A 179 7.36 -6.11 16.01
N TYR A 180 6.24 -5.99 15.31
CA TYR A 180 5.37 -7.15 15.01
C TYR A 180 5.90 -8.09 13.93
N TYR A 181 6.79 -7.67 13.04
CA TYR A 181 7.33 -8.57 12.00
C TYR A 181 8.42 -9.49 12.56
N LYS A 182 9.11 -9.10 13.64
CA LYS A 182 10.14 -9.94 14.29
C LYS A 182 9.60 -10.82 15.41
N HIS A 183 8.36 -10.61 15.84
CA HIS A 183 7.72 -11.33 16.92
C HIS A 183 6.37 -11.85 16.45
N ASP A 184 6.06 -13.12 16.70
CA ASP A 184 4.70 -13.65 16.49
C ASP A 184 3.70 -12.70 17.19
N PRO A 185 2.58 -12.28 16.56
CA PRO A 185 1.61 -11.39 17.21
C PRO A 185 1.26 -11.82 18.64
N ASP A 186 1.19 -13.13 18.89
CA ASP A 186 0.87 -13.73 20.19
C ASP A 186 2.00 -13.61 21.23
N VAL A 187 3.20 -13.19 20.82
CA VAL A 187 4.38 -13.01 21.69
C VAL A 187 4.48 -11.58 22.23
N VAL A 188 3.82 -10.58 21.62
CA VAL A 188 3.88 -9.19 22.08
C VAL A 188 3.00 -8.99 23.32
N PRO A 189 3.58 -8.68 24.50
CA PRO A 189 2.81 -8.49 25.74
C PRO A 189 1.75 -7.38 25.61
N PRO A 190 0.56 -7.52 26.21
CA PRO A 190 -0.51 -6.52 26.13
C PRO A 190 -0.05 -5.10 26.47
N ARG A 191 0.77 -4.96 27.52
CA ARG A 191 1.36 -3.66 27.92
C ARG A 191 2.10 -2.96 26.78
N LEU A 192 2.87 -3.68 25.96
CA LEU A 192 3.59 -3.08 24.84
C LEU A 192 2.64 -2.66 23.72
N ARG A 193 1.53 -3.38 23.53
CA ARG A 193 0.50 -3.00 22.56
C ARG A 193 -0.20 -1.70 22.98
N ASP A 194 -0.50 -1.57 24.27
CA ASP A 194 -1.09 -0.36 24.84
C ASP A 194 -0.13 0.83 24.72
N GLU A 195 1.16 0.61 24.98
CA GLU A 195 2.21 1.64 24.85
C GLU A 195 2.42 2.09 23.40
N LEU A 196 2.41 1.15 22.44
CA LEU A 196 2.44 1.48 21.01
C LEU A 196 1.20 2.28 20.59
N THR A 197 0.01 1.90 21.07
CA THR A 197 -1.23 2.62 20.79
C THR A 197 -1.18 4.05 21.34
N ALA A 198 -0.68 4.22 22.58
CA ALA A 198 -0.48 5.53 23.19
C ALA A 198 0.51 6.38 22.38
N ALA A 199 1.64 5.79 21.94
CA ALA A 199 2.60 6.47 21.08
C ALA A 199 2.00 6.92 19.73
N ALA A 200 1.02 6.17 19.19
CA ALA A 200 0.31 6.55 17.97
C ALA A 200 -0.55 7.81 18.21
N GLU A 201 -1.23 7.87 19.35
CA GLU A 201 -2.02 9.03 19.74
C GLU A 201 -1.14 10.25 20.03
N ASP A 202 0.05 10.06 20.61
CA ASP A 202 1.03 11.13 20.82
C ASP A 202 1.53 11.69 19.48
N ALA A 203 1.85 10.82 18.52
CA ALA A 203 2.22 11.20 17.16
C ALA A 203 1.10 11.99 16.47
N ALA A 204 -0.16 11.56 16.60
CA ALA A 204 -1.31 12.27 16.05
C ALA A 204 -1.50 13.67 16.67
N ARG A 205 -1.31 13.81 18.00
CA ARG A 205 -1.36 15.12 18.66
C ARG A 205 -0.22 16.03 18.20
N LEU A 206 0.96 15.48 17.96
CA LEU A 206 2.09 16.21 17.41
C LEU A 206 1.80 16.73 16.00
N ASP A 207 1.29 15.88 15.10
CA ASP A 207 0.90 16.28 13.74
C ASP A 207 -0.07 17.47 13.76
N LEU A 208 -1.14 17.38 14.55
CA LEU A 208 -2.13 18.46 14.67
C LEU A 208 -1.53 19.75 15.22
N ARG A 209 -0.62 19.64 16.21
CA ARG A 209 0.07 20.79 16.78
C ARG A 209 0.97 21.46 15.75
N MET A 210 1.75 20.67 15.00
CA MET A 210 2.67 21.18 13.99
C MET A 210 1.93 21.83 12.82
N GLU A 211 0.81 21.24 12.37
CA GLU A 211 -0.03 21.84 11.33
C GLU A 211 -0.62 23.18 11.79
N ARG A 212 -1.11 23.25 13.04
CA ARG A 212 -1.62 24.51 13.61
C ARG A 212 -0.54 25.59 13.66
N LEU A 213 0.65 25.27 14.16
CA LEU A 213 1.78 26.22 14.22
C LEU A 213 2.17 26.70 12.83
N HIS A 214 2.24 25.80 11.85
CA HIS A 214 2.52 26.16 10.47
C HIS A 214 1.47 27.16 9.93
N ARG A 215 0.19 26.91 10.20
CA ARG A 215 -0.93 27.77 9.78
C ARG A 215 -0.91 29.14 10.45
N GLU A 216 -0.50 29.24 11.71
CA GLU A 216 -0.35 30.52 12.42
C GLU A 216 0.76 31.38 11.82
N ILE A 217 1.86 30.76 11.35
CA ILE A 217 3.00 31.49 10.77
C ILE A 217 2.75 31.86 9.30
N HIS A 218 2.18 30.95 8.50
CA HIS A 218 2.10 31.10 7.04
C HIS A 218 0.67 31.35 6.51
N GLY A 219 -0.33 31.34 7.37
CA GLY A 219 -1.75 31.39 6.98
C GLY A 219 -2.28 30.03 6.46
N PRO A 220 -3.55 29.98 6.01
CA PRO A 220 -4.12 28.78 5.40
C PRO A 220 -3.43 28.45 4.06
N ARG A 221 -3.18 27.16 3.81
CA ARG A 221 -2.72 26.69 2.48
C ARG A 221 -3.83 26.88 1.45
N ARG A 222 -3.50 27.49 0.31
CA ARG A 222 -4.42 27.76 -0.82
C ARG A 222 -4.46 26.59 -1.79
#